data_AF-A0A1I1SY02-F1
#
_entry.id   AF-A0A1I1SY02-F1
#
_cell.length_a   1.000
_cell.length_b   1.000
_cell.length_c   1.000
_cell.angle_alpha   90.00
_cell.angle_beta   90.00
_cell.angle_gamma   90.00
#
_symmetry.space_group_name_H-M   'P 1'
#
loop_
_entity.id
_entity.type
_entity.pdbx_description
1 polymer ?
#
loop_
_entity_poly.entity_id
_entity_poly.type
_entity_poly.pdbx_seq_one_letter_code
_entity_poly.pdbx_strand_id
1 'polypeptide(L)'
;MNQDPILQKAMNKWENMSHDSSFRLAYEARERLLLDEQAKLAHAREEGLEKGREEERKKLVRGMHTNGMILEDISKFTGLSVEEVRQILRF
;
A
#
# COMPACT_ATOMS: atom_id res chain seq x y z
N MET A 1 -38.63 17.36 31.79
CA MET A 1 -37.61 17.32 30.72
C MET A 1 -38.36 17.20 29.40
N ASN A 2 -38.62 18.30 28.71
CA ASN A 2 -39.24 18.25 27.38
C ASN A 2 -38.14 17.85 26.39
N GLN A 3 -38.12 16.58 25.99
CA GLN A 3 -37.32 16.17 24.85
C GLN A 3 -37.86 16.90 23.62
N ASP A 4 -37.01 17.70 22.99
CA ASP A 4 -37.34 18.45 21.78
C ASP A 4 -37.97 17.49 20.75
N PRO A 5 -39.17 17.80 20.21
CA PRO A 5 -39.83 16.97 19.21
C PRO A 5 -38.94 16.66 17.99
N ILE A 6 -38.03 17.57 17.64
CA ILE A 6 -37.06 17.39 16.56
C ILE A 6 -36.03 16.33 16.95
N LEU A 7 -35.53 16.37 18.18
CA LEU A 7 -34.57 15.41 18.71
C LEU A 7 -35.18 14.00 18.80
N GLN A 8 -36.41 13.89 19.31
CA GLN A 8 -37.15 12.63 19.36
C GLN A 8 -37.40 12.04 17.96
N LYS A 9 -37.74 12.88 16.97
CA LYS A 9 -37.92 12.45 15.58
C LYS A 9 -36.61 11.97 14.95
N ALA A 10 -35.49 12.62 15.25
CA ALA A 10 -34.16 12.21 14.82
C ALA A 10 -33.74 10.86 15.44
N MET A 11 -33.98 10.69 16.75
CA MET A 11 -33.69 9.45 17.48
C MET A 11 -34.51 8.27 16.95
N ASN A 12 -35.82 8.41 16.80
CA ASN A 12 -36.66 7.33 16.26
C ASN A 12 -36.32 6.97 14.81
N LYS A 13 -35.94 7.96 14.00
CA LYS A 13 -35.48 7.69 12.63
C LYS A 13 -34.15 6.93 12.64
N TRP A 14 -33.23 7.29 13.53
CA TRP A 14 -31.97 6.60 13.71
C TRP A 14 -32.16 5.17 14.23
N GLU A 15 -33.03 4.97 15.23
CA GLU A 15 -33.41 3.66 15.80
C GLU A 15 -34.03 2.75 14.74
N ASN A 16 -34.91 3.28 13.89
CA ASN A 16 -35.54 2.52 12.80
C ASN A 16 -34.53 2.16 11.71
N MET A 17 -33.63 3.08 11.34
CA MET A 17 -32.57 2.80 10.37
C MET A 17 -31.52 1.83 10.92
N SER A 18 -31.24 1.89 12.22
CA SER A 18 -30.28 1.00 12.87
C SER A 18 -30.84 -0.40 13.07
N HIS A 19 -32.17 -0.56 13.23
CA HIS A 19 -32.85 -1.85 13.29
C HIS A 19 -33.10 -2.50 11.92
N ASP A 20 -33.17 -1.71 10.84
CA ASP A 20 -33.36 -2.23 9.49
C ASP A 20 -32.11 -2.98 9.01
N SER A 21 -32.24 -4.29 8.90
CA SER A 21 -31.19 -5.20 8.43
C SER A 21 -30.64 -4.79 7.07
N SER A 22 -31.47 -4.23 6.19
CA SER A 22 -31.07 -3.79 4.86
C SER A 22 -30.10 -2.59 4.90
N PHE A 23 -30.31 -1.68 5.86
CA PHE A 23 -29.45 -0.51 6.02
C PHE A 23 -28.07 -0.88 6.57
N ARG A 24 -28.02 -1.80 7.55
CA ARG A 24 -26.75 -2.34 8.05
C ARG A 24 -25.97 -3.03 6.94
N LEU A 25 -26.61 -3.89 6.16
CA LEU A 25 -25.97 -4.58 5.04
C LEU A 25 -25.44 -3.62 3.97
N ALA A 26 -26.22 -2.60 3.60
CA ALA A 26 -25.79 -1.60 2.63
C ALA A 26 -24.60 -0.77 3.14
N TYR A 27 -24.59 -0.45 4.44
CA TYR A 27 -23.49 0.25 5.09
C TYR A 27 -22.23 -0.62 5.14
N GLU A 28 -22.34 -1.86 5.59
CA GLU A 28 -21.22 -2.82 5.63
C GLU A 28 -20.64 -3.09 4.25
N ALA A 29 -21.49 -3.21 3.22
CA ALA A 29 -21.03 -3.39 1.83
C ALA A 29 -20.25 -2.17 1.34
N ARG A 30 -20.71 -0.96 1.66
CA ARG A 30 -20.00 0.28 1.32
C ARG A 30 -18.67 0.39 2.07
N GLU A 31 -18.67 0.09 3.36
CA GLU A 31 -17.47 0.11 4.18
C GLU A 31 -16.43 -0.87 3.65
N ARG A 32 -16.85 -2.10 3.33
CA ARG A 32 -16.00 -3.10 2.70
C ARG A 32 -15.42 -2.60 1.37
N LEU A 33 -16.24 -2.00 0.50
CA LEU A 33 -15.77 -1.47 -0.77
C LEU A 33 -14.69 -0.39 -0.58
N LEU A 34 -14.89 0.52 0.37
CA LEU A 34 -13.91 1.55 0.69
C LEU A 34 -12.60 0.97 1.25
N LEU A 35 -12.69 -0.04 2.12
CA LEU A 35 -11.52 -0.74 2.64
C LEU A 35 -10.77 -1.48 1.53
N ASP A 36 -11.48 -2.16 0.63
CA ASP A 36 -10.88 -2.85 -0.51
C ASP A 36 -10.18 -1.87 -1.47
N GLU A 37 -10.77 -0.70 -1.71
CA GLU A 37 -10.15 0.37 -2.50
C GLU A 37 -8.88 0.91 -1.84
N GLN A 38 -8.93 1.17 -0.53
CA GLN A 38 -7.76 1.62 0.23
C GLN A 38 -6.65 0.57 0.23
N ALA A 39 -6.98 -0.71 0.40
CA ALA A 39 -6.04 -1.81 0.36
C ALA A 39 -5.37 -1.91 -1.02
N LYS A 40 -6.13 -1.80 -2.11
CA LYS A 40 -5.59 -1.79 -3.48
C LYS A 40 -4.61 -0.64 -3.70
N LEU A 41 -4.96 0.56 -3.23
CA LEU A 41 -4.08 1.73 -3.35
C LEU A 41 -2.80 1.59 -2.52
N ALA A 42 -2.91 1.06 -1.29
CA ALA A 42 -1.77 0.80 -0.43
C ALA A 42 -0.81 -0.20 -1.08
N HIS A 43 -1.35 -1.32 -1.58
CA HIS A 43 -0.58 -2.35 -2.27
C HIS A 43 0.13 -1.79 -3.51
N ALA A 44 -0.60 -1.08 -4.37
CA ALA A 44 -0.02 -0.49 -5.58
C ALA A 44 1.10 0.52 -5.27
N ARG A 45 0.98 1.27 -4.17
CA ARG A 45 2.03 2.19 -3.71
C ARG A 45 3.26 1.43 -3.21
N GLU A 46 3.06 0.38 -2.42
CA GLU A 46 4.15 -0.44 -1.89
C GLU A 46 4.92 -1.14 -3.02
N GLU A 47 4.22 -1.78 -3.94
CA GLU A 47 4.83 -2.39 -5.14
C GLU A 47 5.58 -1.35 -5.98
N GLY A 48 5.02 -0.15 -6.14
CA GLY A 48 5.68 0.94 -6.87
C GLY A 48 6.98 1.38 -6.20
N LEU A 49 6.98 1.47 -4.87
CA LEU A 49 8.17 1.83 -4.09
C LEU A 49 9.24 0.74 -4.15
N GLU A 50 8.85 -0.52 -4.04
CA GLU A 50 9.75 -1.67 -4.15
C GLU A 50 10.39 -1.75 -5.53
N LYS A 51 9.59 -1.65 -6.60
CA LYS A 51 10.10 -1.61 -7.98
C LYS A 51 11.05 -0.44 -8.20
N GLY A 52 10.73 0.75 -7.67
CA GLY A 52 11.60 1.92 -7.75
C GLY A 52 12.96 1.69 -7.09
N ARG A 53 12.97 1.12 -5.88
CA ARG A 53 14.21 0.75 -5.16
C ARG A 53 15.02 -0.28 -5.91
N GLU A 54 14.37 -1.31 -6.47
CA GLU A 54 15.07 -2.30 -7.28
C GLU A 54 15.71 -1.71 -8.55
N GLU A 55 14.99 -0.85 -9.26
CA GLU A 55 15.48 -0.19 -10.46
C GLU A 55 16.66 0.73 -10.17
N GLU A 56 16.58 1.52 -9.10
CA GLU A 56 17.67 2.37 -8.63
C GLU A 56 18.91 1.52 -8.28
N ARG A 57 18.71 0.42 -7.53
CA ARG A 57 19.78 -0.52 -7.20
C ARG A 57 20.44 -1.10 -8.44
N LYS A 58 19.65 -1.54 -9.43
CA LYS A 58 20.15 -2.07 -10.72
C LYS A 58 20.93 -1.01 -11.49
N LYS A 59 20.45 0.25 -11.52
CA LYS A 59 21.15 1.37 -12.17
C LYS A 59 22.47 1.68 -11.48
N LEU A 60 22.51 1.70 -10.14
CA LEU A 60 23.72 1.94 -9.36
C LEU A 60 24.80 0.90 -9.65
N VAL A 61 24.45 -0.39 -9.56
CA VAL A 61 25.38 -1.50 -9.84
C VAL A 61 25.93 -1.43 -11.26
N ARG A 62 25.07 -1.17 -12.25
CA ARG A 62 25.50 -0.98 -13.66
C ARG A 62 26.41 0.23 -13.82
N GLY A 63 26.11 1.34 -13.15
CA GLY A 63 26.94 2.54 -13.12
C GLY A 63 28.32 2.28 -12.54
N MET A 64 28.40 1.58 -11.41
CA MET A 64 29.69 1.20 -10.80
C MET A 64 30.52 0.29 -11.70
N HIS A 65 29.89 -0.73 -12.29
CA HIS A 65 30.58 -1.66 -13.19
C HIS A 65 31.07 -0.96 -14.48
N THR A 66 30.25 -0.09 -15.07
CA THR A 66 30.63 0.69 -16.26
C THR A 66 31.77 1.67 -15.98
N ASN A 67 31.91 2.14 -14.73
CA ASN A 67 33.04 2.94 -14.27
C ASN A 67 34.28 2.10 -13.91
N GLY A 68 34.29 0.79 -14.19
CA GLY A 68 35.44 -0.09 -14.03
C GLY A 68 35.64 -0.66 -12.62
N MET A 69 34.65 -0.54 -11.73
CA MET A 69 34.72 -1.20 -10.43
C MET A 69 34.53 -2.72 -10.59
N ILE A 70 35.35 -3.49 -9.89
CA ILE A 70 35.26 -4.96 -9.88
C ILE A 70 34.09 -5.43 -9.01
N LEU A 71 33.61 -6.65 -9.24
CA LEU A 71 32.40 -7.18 -8.61
C LEU A 71 32.51 -7.22 -7.07
N GLU A 72 33.71 -7.52 -6.56
CA GLU A 72 34.00 -7.60 -5.14
C GLU A 72 33.87 -6.23 -4.45
N ASP A 73 34.33 -5.17 -5.11
CA ASP A 73 34.19 -3.80 -4.59
C ASP A 73 32.74 -3.34 -4.68
N ILE A 74 32.03 -3.64 -5.77
CA ILE A 74 30.60 -3.32 -5.91
C ILE A 74 29.80 -4.01 -4.80
N SER A 75 30.06 -5.30 -4.56
CA SER A 75 29.47 -6.07 -3.47
C SER A 75 29.71 -5.39 -2.12
N LYS A 76 30.95 -5.00 -1.84
CA LYS A 76 31.33 -4.31 -0.59
C LYS A 76 30.64 -2.96 -0.41
N PHE A 77 30.50 -2.15 -1.46
CA PHE A 77 29.90 -0.81 -1.37
C PHE A 77 28.36 -0.82 -1.38
N THR A 78 27.76 -1.80 -2.06
CA THR A 78 26.29 -1.90 -2.18
C THR A 78 25.66 -2.80 -1.11
N GLY A 79 26.47 -3.59 -0.40
CA GLY A 79 25.99 -4.60 0.56
C GLY A 79 25.35 -5.82 -0.11
N LEU A 80 25.41 -5.92 -1.44
CA LEU A 80 24.93 -7.07 -2.20
C LEU A 80 25.98 -8.18 -2.21
N SER A 81 25.54 -9.44 -2.32
CA SER A 81 26.43 -10.55 -2.64
C SER A 81 26.98 -10.42 -4.06
N VAL A 82 28.14 -11.03 -4.31
CA VAL A 82 28.74 -11.08 -5.64
C VAL A 82 27.79 -11.75 -6.64
N GLU A 83 27.06 -12.78 -6.21
CA GLU A 83 26.01 -13.45 -6.99
C GLU A 83 24.87 -12.50 -7.39
N GLU A 84 24.36 -11.68 -6.47
CA GLU A 84 23.32 -10.69 -6.80
C GLU A 84 23.82 -9.63 -7.79
N VAL A 85 25.07 -9.18 -7.62
CA VAL A 85 25.71 -8.24 -8.56
C VAL A 85 25.82 -8.88 -9.95
N ARG A 86 26.24 -10.15 -10.05
CA ARG A 86 26.28 -10.90 -11.31
C ARG A 86 24.90 -11.01 -11.96
N GLN A 87 23.88 -11.40 -11.18
CA GLN A 87 22.51 -11.48 -11.67
C GLN A 87 21.99 -10.15 -12.24
N ILE A 88 22.29 -9.02 -11.58
CA ILE A 88 21.89 -7.67 -12.03
C ILE A 88 22.56 -7.31 -13.36
N LEU A 89 23.84 -7.68 -13.51
CA LEU A 89 24.64 -7.45 -14.69
C LEU A 89 24.39 -8.48 -15.81
N ARG A 90 23.64 -9.56 -15.52
CA ARG A 90 23.38 -10.69 -16.43
C ARG A 90 24.66 -11.38 -16.92
N PHE A 91 25.65 -11.47 -16.03
CA PHE A 91 26.81 -12.36 -16.17
C PHE A 91 26.49 -13.68 -15.48
#